data_AF-A0A960HTS1-F1
#
_entry.id   AF-A0A960HTS1-F1
#
_cell.length_a   1.000
_cell.length_b   1.000
_cell.length_c   1.000
_cell.angle_alpha   90.00
_cell.angle_beta   90.00
_cell.angle_gamma   90.00
#
_symmetry.space_group_name_H-M   'P 1'
#
loop_
_entity.id
_entity.type
_entity.pdbx_description
1 polymer ?
#
loop_
_entity_poly.entity_id
_entity_poly.type
_entity_poly.pdbx_seq_one_letter_code
_entity_poly.pdbx_strand_id
1 'polypeptide(L)'
;ELRQQEDITIFLTTHYMDEAEHCDRIAIMDMGELKVLDTPEALKAGVGTDRVQLTTADDEAALAALADRFGVEGTTSEGKLTIAVPDGERFVPRLFEELGVPIHSVSVARPTLDDVFMNITGRTIRDAEASAGERFRAATAAFRGGR
;
A
#
# COMPACT_ATOMS: atom_id res chain seq x y z
N GLU A 1 20.90 6.49 14.26
CA GLU A 1 22.27 6.86 14.71
C GLU A 1 22.86 5.88 15.73
N LEU A 2 22.16 5.57 16.83
CA LEU A 2 22.66 4.64 17.87
C LEU A 2 23.13 3.28 17.33
N ARG A 3 22.38 2.68 16.41
CA ARG A 3 22.73 1.40 15.75
C ARG A 3 24.09 1.44 15.05
N GLN A 4 24.38 2.51 14.31
CA GLN A 4 25.62 2.65 13.54
C GLN A 4 26.82 2.99 14.42
N GLN A 5 26.59 3.66 15.55
CA GLN A 5 27.65 4.06 16.48
C GLN A 5 28.10 2.91 17.38
N GLU A 6 27.18 2.02 17.77
CA GLU A 6 27.44 0.97 18.75
C GLU A 6 27.55 -0.45 18.15
N ASP A 7 27.40 -0.59 16.82
CA ASP A 7 27.42 -1.87 16.09
C ASP A 7 26.49 -2.94 16.70
N ILE A 8 25.25 -2.52 17.00
CA ILE A 8 24.23 -3.37 17.65
C ILE A 8 23.13 -3.80 16.67
N THR A 9 22.50 -4.94 16.95
CA THR A 9 21.28 -5.37 16.25
C THR A 9 20.05 -4.96 17.04
N ILE A 10 19.11 -4.26 16.40
CA ILE A 10 17.84 -3.86 17.01
C ILE A 10 16.74 -4.72 16.39
N PHE A 11 15.94 -5.36 17.25
CA PHE A 11 14.71 -6.03 16.87
C PHE A 11 13.55 -5.29 17.52
N LEU A 12 12.60 -4.82 16.71
CA LEU A 12 11.41 -4.12 17.18
C LEU A 12 10.16 -4.74 16.56
N THR A 13 9.07 -4.71 17.32
CA THR A 13 7.74 -5.08 16.85
C THR A 13 6.87 -3.85 16.92
N THR A 14 6.35 -3.42 15.77
CA THR A 14 5.46 -2.27 15.67
C THR A 14 4.31 -2.59 14.73
N HIS A 15 3.15 -1.99 14.99
CA HIS A 15 2.02 -1.97 14.07
C HIS A 15 1.95 -0.64 13.29
N TYR A 16 2.87 0.28 13.57
CA TYR A 16 2.98 1.57 12.90
C TYR A 16 3.89 1.44 11.68
N MET A 17 3.29 1.54 10.49
CA MET A 17 4.01 1.33 9.24
C MET A 17 5.01 2.46 8.94
N ASP A 18 4.76 3.68 9.41
CA ASP A 18 5.69 4.81 9.35
C ASP A 18 6.97 4.54 10.16
N GLU A 19 6.86 3.87 11.31
CA GLU A 19 8.02 3.41 12.07
C GLU A 19 8.75 2.28 11.32
N ALA A 20 8.00 1.32 10.76
CA ALA A 20 8.57 0.20 10.01
C ALA A 20 9.29 0.65 8.72
N GLU A 21 8.88 1.78 8.14
CA GLU A 21 9.50 2.38 6.95
C GLU A 21 10.95 2.83 7.18
N HIS A 22 11.35 3.02 8.45
CA HIS A 22 12.73 3.36 8.83
C HIS A 22 13.61 2.14 9.13
N CYS A 23 13.09 0.93 9.04
CA CYS A 23 13.83 -0.31 9.25
C CYS A 23 14.55 -0.77 7.98
N ASP A 24 15.70 -1.45 8.13
CA ASP A 24 16.39 -2.04 6.97
C ASP A 24 15.58 -3.17 6.32
N ARG A 25 14.85 -3.92 7.15
CA ARG A 25 14.04 -5.07 6.74
C ARG A 25 12.80 -5.15 7.60
N ILE A 26 11.69 -5.54 6.99
CA ILE A 26 10.40 -5.70 7.63
C ILE A 26 9.98 -7.16 7.49
N ALA A 27 9.59 -7.76 8.61
CA ALA A 27 8.95 -9.06 8.68
C ALA A 27 7.43 -8.86 8.85
N ILE A 28 6.61 -9.30 7.89
CA ILE A 28 5.15 -9.32 8.09
C ILE A 28 4.77 -10.72 8.57
N MET A 29 4.16 -10.77 9.76
CA MET A 29 3.62 -11.99 10.34
C MET A 29 2.09 -11.94 10.35
N ASP A 30 1.45 -13.04 9.95
CA ASP A 30 0.00 -13.24 10.14
C ASP A 30 -0.23 -14.64 10.68
N MET A 31 -1.16 -14.78 11.63
CA MET A 31 -1.53 -16.07 12.24
C MET A 31 -0.36 -16.89 12.86
N GLY A 32 0.73 -16.22 13.28
CA GLY A 32 1.91 -16.89 13.82
C GLY A 32 2.89 -17.42 12.75
N GLU A 33 2.65 -17.09 11.48
CA GLU A 33 3.52 -17.45 10.37
C GLU A 33 4.18 -16.19 9.78
N LEU A 34 5.47 -16.31 9.44
CA LEU A 34 6.17 -15.29 8.68
C LEU A 34 5.70 -15.34 7.21
N LYS A 35 5.05 -14.28 6.74
CA LYS A 35 4.52 -14.20 5.38
C LYS A 35 5.56 -13.66 4.39
N VAL A 36 6.31 -12.64 4.80
CA VAL A 36 7.38 -12.05 3.98
C VAL A 36 8.45 -11.41 4.87
N LEU A 37 9.67 -11.33 4.35
CA LEU A 37 10.79 -10.65 5.00
C LEU A 37 11.70 -10.00 3.94
N ASP A 38 11.58 -8.68 3.77
CA ASP A 38 12.37 -7.93 2.79
C ASP A 38 12.55 -6.47 3.21
N THR A 39 13.27 -5.68 2.40
CA THR A 39 13.38 -4.22 2.55
C THR A 39 12.03 -3.53 2.30
N PRO A 40 11.76 -2.38 2.94
CA PRO A 40 10.52 -1.62 2.70
C PRO A 40 10.28 -1.32 1.22
N GLU A 41 11.32 -0.98 0.46
CA GLU A 41 11.22 -0.69 -0.98
C GLU A 41 10.85 -1.95 -1.79
N ALA A 42 11.49 -3.08 -1.51
CA ALA A 42 11.19 -4.33 -2.21
C ALA A 42 9.77 -4.82 -1.93
N LEU A 43 9.32 -4.67 -0.67
CA LEU A 43 7.95 -4.98 -0.29
C LEU A 43 6.93 -4.14 -1.06
N LYS A 44 7.11 -2.81 -1.11
CA LYS A 44 6.23 -1.90 -1.85
C LYS A 44 6.21 -2.20 -3.34
N ALA A 45 7.37 -2.51 -3.93
CA ALA A 45 7.46 -2.90 -5.34
C ALA A 45 6.71 -4.22 -5.64
N GLY A 46 6.58 -5.12 -4.67
CA GLY A 46 5.90 -6.42 -4.82
C GLY A 46 4.37 -6.36 -4.83
N VAL A 47 3.76 -5.27 -4.35
CA VAL A 47 2.30 -5.12 -4.21
C VAL A 47 1.61 -4.69 -5.50
N GLY A 48 2.36 -4.00 -6.36
CA GLY A 48 1.91 -3.61 -7.67
C GLY A 48 1.58 -2.13 -7.81
N THR A 49 1.71 -1.70 -9.06
CA THR A 49 1.25 -0.47 -9.73
C THR A 49 1.06 0.79 -8.87
N ASP A 50 1.85 1.81 -9.17
CA ASP A 50 1.65 3.18 -8.73
C ASP A 50 0.24 3.68 -9.04
N ARG A 51 -0.33 4.42 -8.10
CA ARG A 51 -1.63 5.06 -8.27
C ARG A 51 -1.43 6.47 -8.79
N VAL A 52 -1.88 6.72 -10.02
CA VAL A 52 -1.87 8.06 -10.61
C VAL A 52 -3.27 8.65 -10.46
N GLN A 53 -3.34 9.81 -9.82
CA GLN A 53 -4.55 10.59 -9.69
C GLN A 53 -4.41 11.85 -10.51
N LEU A 54 -5.43 12.16 -11.32
CA LEU A 54 -5.45 13.39 -12.10
C LEU A 54 -6.84 14.01 -12.11
N THR A 55 -6.88 15.31 -12.36
CA THR A 55 -8.11 16.05 -12.63
C THR A 55 -7.97 16.65 -14.02
N THR A 56 -8.99 16.48 -14.85
CA THR A 56 -9.00 16.99 -16.22
C THR A 56 -10.14 17.97 -16.44
N ALA A 57 -10.15 18.62 -17.59
CA ALA A 57 -11.28 19.45 -18.00
C ALA A 57 -12.55 18.62 -18.28
N ASP A 58 -12.38 17.34 -18.65
CA ASP A 58 -13.46 16.39 -18.93
C ASP A 58 -13.01 14.98 -18.54
N ASP A 59 -13.36 14.58 -17.31
CA ASP A 59 -12.93 13.29 -16.73
C ASP A 59 -13.54 12.08 -17.47
N GLU A 60 -14.71 12.24 -18.09
CA GLU A 60 -15.36 11.16 -18.83
C GLU A 60 -14.64 10.91 -20.17
N ALA A 61 -14.31 11.99 -20.88
CA ALA A 61 -13.48 11.91 -22.09
C ALA A 61 -12.07 11.37 -21.78
N ALA A 62 -11.48 11.81 -20.66
CA ALA A 62 -10.17 11.34 -20.22
C ALA A 62 -10.18 9.84 -19.87
N LEU A 63 -11.22 9.34 -19.19
CA LEU A 63 -11.38 7.93 -18.88
C LEU A 63 -11.48 7.07 -20.15
N ALA A 64 -12.27 7.51 -21.14
CA ALA A 64 -12.37 6.82 -22.42
C ALA A 64 -11.03 6.80 -23.18
N ALA A 65 -10.30 7.93 -23.18
CA ALA A 65 -8.99 8.02 -23.81
C ALA A 65 -7.93 7.14 -23.12
N LEU A 66 -7.99 6.98 -21.80
CA LEU A 66 -7.11 6.09 -21.04
C LEU A 66 -7.31 4.62 -21.42
N ALA A 67 -8.56 4.20 -21.53
CA ALA A 67 -8.90 2.84 -21.95
C ALA A 67 -8.46 2.58 -23.41
N ASP A 68 -8.74 3.51 -24.33
CA ASP A 68 -8.46 3.34 -25.76
C ASP A 68 -6.96 3.42 -26.10
N ARG A 69 -6.24 4.39 -25.52
CA ARG A 69 -4.84 4.68 -25.89
C ARG A 69 -3.82 3.93 -25.06
N PHE A 70 -4.11 3.74 -23.78
CA PHE A 70 -3.15 3.16 -22.83
C PHE A 70 -3.57 1.77 -22.35
N GLY A 71 -4.80 1.33 -22.61
CA GLY A 71 -5.33 0.06 -22.11
C GLY A 71 -5.42 0.02 -20.59
N VAL A 72 -5.54 1.20 -19.95
CA VAL A 72 -5.58 1.33 -18.49
C VAL A 72 -7.01 1.61 -18.06
N GLU A 73 -7.53 0.78 -17.16
CA GLU A 73 -8.81 1.03 -16.52
C GLU A 73 -8.64 2.04 -15.39
N GLY A 74 -9.54 3.03 -15.37
CA GLY A 74 -9.59 4.06 -14.34
C GLY A 74 -10.94 4.10 -13.66
N THR A 75 -10.97 4.74 -12.50
CA THR A 75 -12.20 5.07 -11.80
C THR A 75 -12.23 6.56 -11.51
N THR A 76 -13.41 7.18 -11.66
CA THR A 76 -13.61 8.58 -11.32
C THR A 76 -14.35 8.64 -9.99
N SER A 77 -13.78 9.35 -9.01
CA SER A 77 -14.40 9.59 -7.71
C SER A 77 -14.15 11.03 -7.27
N GLU A 78 -15.18 11.72 -6.80
CA GLU A 78 -15.09 13.12 -6.31
C GLU A 78 -14.42 14.11 -7.28
N GLY A 79 -14.61 13.94 -8.59
CA GLY A 79 -13.97 14.79 -9.61
C GLY A 79 -12.46 14.57 -9.76
N LYS A 80 -11.99 13.37 -9.39
CA LYS A 80 -10.63 12.90 -9.59
C LYS A 80 -10.65 11.55 -10.27
N LEU A 81 -9.89 11.46 -11.34
CA LEU A 81 -9.65 10.23 -12.08
C LEU A 81 -8.45 9.51 -11.46
N THR A 82 -8.64 8.26 -11.07
CA THR A 82 -7.63 7.42 -10.43
C THR A 82 -7.38 6.20 -11.29
N ILE A 83 -6.11 5.99 -11.65
CA ILE A 83 -5.64 4.83 -12.41
C ILE A 83 -4.51 4.13 -11.66
N ALA A 84 -4.36 2.83 -11.91
CA ALA A 84 -3.24 2.03 -11.42
C ALA A 84 -2.32 1.70 -12.60
N VAL A 85 -1.04 2.09 -12.51
CA VAL A 85 -0.04 1.88 -13.57
C VAL A 85 1.27 1.32 -12.98
N PRO A 86 1.98 0.40 -13.65
CA PRO A 86 3.20 -0.21 -13.11
C PRO A 86 4.32 0.77 -12.76
N ASP A 87 4.43 1.88 -13.49
CA ASP A 87 5.48 2.89 -13.34
C ASP A 87 4.86 4.27 -13.57
N GLY A 88 4.39 4.90 -12.50
CA GLY A 88 3.70 6.19 -12.54
C GLY A 88 4.61 7.32 -13.02
N GLU A 89 5.89 7.28 -12.67
CA GLU A 89 6.85 8.32 -13.03
C GLU A 89 7.15 8.37 -14.53
N ARG A 90 7.23 7.20 -15.19
CA ARG A 90 7.36 7.13 -16.65
C ARG A 90 6.03 7.31 -17.37
N PHE A 91 4.92 6.95 -16.72
CA PHE A 91 3.60 7.07 -17.32
C PHE A 91 3.13 8.54 -17.40
N VAL A 92 3.41 9.35 -16.38
CA VAL A 92 2.92 10.74 -16.31
C VAL A 92 3.33 11.58 -17.52
N PRO A 93 4.61 11.64 -17.96
CA PRO A 93 4.98 12.41 -19.15
C PRO A 93 4.20 12.01 -20.40
N ARG A 94 4.04 10.70 -20.64
CA ARG A 94 3.26 10.17 -21.77
C ARG A 94 1.78 10.51 -21.68
N LEU A 95 1.24 10.52 -20.47
CA LEU A 95 -0.14 10.92 -20.21
C LEU A 95 -0.41 12.36 -20.67
N PHE A 96 0.50 13.30 -20.38
CA PHE A 96 0.34 14.70 -20.82
C PHE A 96 0.42 14.87 -22.34
N GLU A 97 1.20 14.04 -23.03
CA GLU A 97 1.37 14.13 -24.49
C GLU A 97 0.22 13.45 -25.26
N GLU A 98 -0.22 12.28 -24.83
CA GLU A 98 -1.07 11.40 -25.63
C GLU A 98 -2.56 11.44 -25.24
N LEU A 99 -2.93 11.93 -24.04
CA LEU A 99 -4.32 11.93 -23.53
C LEU A 99 -5.26 12.81 -24.35
N GLY A 100 -4.77 13.95 -24.87
CA GLY A 100 -5.55 14.87 -25.69
C GLY A 100 -6.62 15.68 -24.94
N VAL A 101 -6.78 15.48 -23.63
CA VAL A 101 -7.65 16.26 -22.75
C VAL A 101 -6.79 17.15 -21.84
N PRO A 102 -7.14 18.44 -21.64
CA PRO A 102 -6.40 19.31 -20.73
C PRO A 102 -6.38 18.74 -19.30
N ILE A 103 -5.17 18.51 -18.78
CA ILE A 103 -4.93 18.05 -17.40
C ILE A 103 -4.72 19.27 -16.52
N HIS A 104 -5.50 19.38 -15.44
CA HIS A 104 -5.37 20.45 -14.45
C HIS A 104 -4.41 20.10 -13.32
N SER A 105 -4.43 18.85 -12.88
CA SER A 105 -3.52 18.37 -11.83
C SER A 105 -3.20 16.90 -12.03
N VAL A 106 -2.01 16.49 -11.58
CA VAL A 106 -1.57 15.10 -11.53
C VAL A 106 -0.86 14.86 -10.20
N SER A 107 -1.05 13.69 -9.61
CA SER A 107 -0.39 13.23 -8.40
C SER A 107 -0.08 11.74 -8.55
N VAL A 108 1.16 11.35 -8.26
CA VAL A 108 1.57 9.94 -8.25
C VAL A 108 1.76 9.53 -6.80
N ALA A 109 1.09 8.46 -6.41
CA ALA A 109 1.24 7.84 -5.10
C ALA A 109 1.78 6.43 -5.29
N ARG A 110 2.98 6.17 -4.74
CA ARG A 110 3.53 4.82 -4.67
C ARG A 110 2.77 4.00 -3.62
N PRO A 111 2.70 2.67 -3.77
CA PRO A 111 2.12 1.79 -2.77
C PRO A 111 2.75 2.00 -1.38
N THR A 112 1.90 2.01 -0.37
CA THR A 112 2.31 2.12 1.04
C THR A 112 2.55 0.74 1.64
N LEU A 113 3.19 0.68 2.81
CA LEU A 113 3.32 -0.58 3.55
C LEU A 113 1.96 -1.12 4.04
N ASP A 114 0.95 -0.25 4.21
CA ASP A 114 -0.42 -0.68 4.48
C ASP A 114 -0.98 -1.49 3.30
N ASP A 115 -0.73 -1.04 2.07
CA ASP A 115 -1.12 -1.76 0.85
C ASP A 115 -0.40 -3.10 0.75
N VAL A 116 0.87 -3.17 1.17
CA VAL A 116 1.63 -4.43 1.31
C VAL A 116 0.96 -5.37 2.29
N PHE A 117 0.64 -4.88 3.48
CA PHE A 117 0.01 -5.69 4.50
C PHE A 117 -1.34 -6.24 4.01
N MET A 118 -2.15 -5.40 3.38
CA MET A 118 -3.44 -5.76 2.81
C MET A 118 -3.34 -6.82 1.72
N ASN A 119 -2.40 -6.66 0.79
CA ASN A 119 -2.17 -7.62 -0.28
C ASN A 119 -1.77 -9.00 0.27
N ILE A 120 -0.90 -9.02 1.29
CA ILE A 120 -0.35 -10.27 1.84
C ILE A 120 -1.32 -10.97 2.79
N THR A 121 -2.06 -10.22 3.61
CA THR A 121 -2.92 -10.78 4.68
C THR A 121 -4.40 -10.81 4.31
N GLY A 122 -4.79 -10.13 3.22
CA GLY A 122 -6.18 -9.98 2.77
C GLY A 122 -7.07 -9.17 3.72
N ARG A 123 -6.49 -8.46 4.70
CA ARG A 123 -7.21 -7.71 5.74
C ARG A 123 -6.52 -6.40 6.04
N THR A 124 -7.29 -5.41 6.51
CA THR A 124 -6.71 -4.18 7.03
C THR A 124 -5.98 -4.48 8.36
N ILE A 125 -4.95 -3.70 8.69
CA ILE A 125 -4.28 -3.82 9.99
C ILE A 125 -5.30 -3.66 11.14
N ARG A 126 -6.24 -2.71 11.00
CA ARG A 126 -7.30 -2.45 11.98
C ARG A 126 -8.21 -3.68 12.20
N ASP A 127 -8.55 -4.41 11.15
CA ASP A 127 -9.35 -5.63 11.26
C ASP A 127 -8.55 -6.77 11.89
N ALA A 128 -7.26 -6.87 11.56
CA ALA A 128 -6.36 -7.84 12.16
C ALA A 128 -6.25 -7.63 13.68
N GLU A 129 -6.12 -6.38 14.13
CA GLU A 129 -6.11 -6.00 15.56
C GLU A 129 -7.37 -6.41 16.31
N ALA A 130 -8.55 -6.09 15.75
CA ALA A 130 -9.83 -6.47 16.34
C ALA A 130 -9.93 -8.00 16.53
N SER A 131 -9.54 -8.76 15.50
CA SER A 131 -9.58 -10.21 15.54
C SER A 131 -8.56 -10.84 16.51
N ALA A 132 -7.37 -10.25 16.66
CA ALA A 132 -6.35 -10.70 17.60
C ALA A 132 -6.81 -10.49 19.05
N GLY A 133 -7.41 -9.34 19.35
CA GLY A 133 -7.96 -9.02 20.67
C GLY A 133 -9.13 -9.93 21.08
N GLU A 134 -9.98 -10.34 20.14
CA GLU A 134 -11.05 -11.31 20.38
C GLU A 134 -10.52 -12.70 20.68
N ARG A 135 -9.50 -13.17 19.95
CA ARG A 135 -8.89 -14.48 20.19
C ARG A 135 -8.14 -14.54 21.51
N PHE A 136 -7.43 -13.47 21.89
CA PHE A 136 -6.77 -13.41 23.18
C PHE A 136 -7.78 -13.49 24.34
N ARG A 137 -8.93 -12.81 24.20
CA ARG A 137 -10.06 -12.92 25.14
C ARG A 137 -10.67 -14.33 25.18
N ALA A 138 -10.85 -14.97 24.03
CA ALA A 138 -11.36 -16.34 23.96
C ALA A 138 -10.41 -17.36 24.60
N ALA A 139 -9.09 -17.25 24.33
CA ALA A 139 -8.07 -18.12 24.91
C ALA A 139 -7.95 -17.95 26.43
N THR A 140 -8.01 -16.72 26.93
CA THR A 140 -8.00 -16.45 28.39
C THR A 140 -9.28 -16.88 29.09
N ALA A 141 -10.45 -16.80 28.43
CA ALA A 141 -11.71 -17.31 28.96
C ALA A 141 -11.74 -18.85 29.05
N ALA A 142 -11.23 -19.54 28.01
CA ALA A 142 -11.10 -21.00 28.00
C ALA A 142 -10.18 -21.52 29.12
N PHE A 143 -9.13 -20.76 29.46
CA PHE A 143 -8.23 -21.11 30.58
C PHE A 143 -8.85 -20.91 31.97
N ARG A 144 -9.87 -20.05 32.12
CA ARG A 144 -10.53 -19.75 33.41
C ARG A 144 -11.75 -20.61 33.72
N GLY A 145 -12.38 -21.22 32.71
CA GLY A 145 -13.59 -22.05 32.87
C GLY A 145 -13.35 -23.52 33.23
N GLY A 146 -12.09 -23.96 33.39
CA GLY A 146 -11.71 -25.36 33.60
C GLY A 146 -11.33 -25.76 35.03
N ARG A 147 -11.92 -25.14 36.07
CA ARG A 147 -11.74 -25.57 37.47
C ARG A 147 -13.05 -25.99 38.10
#